data_AF-A0A7S2NK68-F1
#
_entry.id   AF-A0A7S2NK68-F1
#
_cell.length_a   1.000
_cell.length_b   1.000
_cell.length_c   1.000
_cell.angle_alpha   90.00
_cell.angle_beta   90.00
_cell.angle_gamma   90.00
#
_symmetry.space_group_name_H-M   'P 1'
#
loop_
_entity.id
_entity.type
_entity.pdbx_description
1 polymer ?
#
loop_
_entity_poly.entity_id
_entity_poly.type
_entity_poly.pdbx_seq_one_letter_code
_entity_poly.pdbx_strand_id
1 'polypeptide(L)'
;AMKKAAPAVKHAKEALAVFAELGEKRAMAETYDAVKNAYLIKKPAETFLASKQMQKATELYGELGDKSKQAACMHSAAVIEKADLKKAAELLQKAKELFEEAGDFKGQ
;
A
#
# COMPACT_ATOMS: atom_id res chain seq x y z
N ALA A 1 22.63 -1.90 0.07
CA ALA A 1 21.24 -1.47 0.36
C ALA A 1 20.86 -0.14 -0.33
N MET A 2 21.66 0.95 -0.22
CA MET A 2 21.35 2.27 -0.82
C MET A 2 21.19 2.31 -2.35
N LYS A 3 21.97 1.50 -3.09
CA LYS A 3 22.03 1.60 -4.56
C LYS A 3 20.74 1.19 -5.29
N LYS A 4 19.78 0.53 -4.63
CA LYS A 4 18.56 0.01 -5.28
C LYS A 4 17.27 0.78 -4.95
N ALA A 5 17.19 1.45 -3.79
CA ALA A 5 15.97 2.17 -3.37
C ALA A 5 15.70 3.42 -4.22
N ALA A 6 16.72 4.23 -4.51
CA ALA A 6 16.56 5.44 -5.32
C ALA A 6 16.15 5.15 -6.78
N PRO A 7 16.75 4.18 -7.48
CA PRO A 7 16.26 3.77 -8.80
C PRO A 7 14.84 3.20 -8.76
N ALA A 8 14.49 2.37 -7.76
CA ALA A 8 13.14 1.82 -7.64
C ALA A 8 12.08 2.91 -7.47
N VAL A 9 12.33 3.91 -6.62
CA VAL A 9 11.43 5.06 -6.44
C VAL A 9 11.32 5.89 -7.73
N LYS A 10 12.43 6.09 -8.46
CA LYS A 10 12.42 6.82 -9.73
C LYS A 10 11.55 6.11 -10.77
N HIS A 11 11.81 4.83 -11.02
CA HIS A 11 11.05 4.06 -12.01
C HIS A 11 9.58 3.88 -11.64
N ALA A 12 9.27 3.75 -10.34
CA ALA A 12 7.89 3.74 -9.88
C ALA A 12 7.16 5.06 -10.22
N LYS A 13 7.81 6.22 -10.06
CA LYS A 13 7.21 7.51 -10.44
C LYS A 13 6.96 7.62 -11.94
N GLU A 14 7.91 7.18 -12.76
CA GLU A 14 7.78 7.15 -14.22
C GLU A 14 6.61 6.24 -14.64
N ALA A 15 6.55 5.03 -14.10
CA ALA A 15 5.46 4.09 -14.37
C ALA A 15 4.09 4.62 -13.90
N LEU A 16 4.02 5.22 -12.71
CA LEU A 16 2.78 5.82 -12.19
C LEU A 16 2.27 6.95 -13.09
N ALA A 17 3.15 7.76 -13.68
CA ALA A 17 2.75 8.80 -14.61
C ALA A 17 2.10 8.21 -15.87
N VAL A 18 2.73 7.19 -16.46
CA VAL A 18 2.20 6.48 -17.63
C VAL A 18 0.86 5.81 -17.32
N PHE A 19 0.76 5.08 -16.19
CA PHE A 19 -0.49 4.42 -15.81
C PHE A 19 -1.61 5.42 -15.51
N ALA A 20 -1.29 6.59 -14.96
CA ALA A 20 -2.27 7.64 -14.74
C ALA A 20 -2.82 8.20 -16.07
N GLU A 21 -1.96 8.42 -17.07
CA GLU A 21 -2.38 8.85 -18.41
C GLU A 21 -3.26 7.81 -19.11
N LEU A 22 -2.97 6.52 -18.89
CA LEU A 22 -3.75 5.41 -19.45
C LEU A 22 -5.01 5.05 -18.65
N GLY A 23 -5.18 5.61 -17.44
CA GLY A 23 -6.28 5.23 -16.55
C GLY A 23 -6.13 3.84 -15.90
N GLU A 24 -4.93 3.26 -15.89
CA GLU A 24 -4.61 1.92 -15.41
C GLU A 24 -4.51 1.87 -13.87
N LYS A 25 -5.66 2.05 -13.19
CA LYS A 25 -5.75 2.12 -11.72
C LYS A 25 -5.16 0.90 -11.00
N ARG A 26 -5.34 -0.31 -11.55
CA ARG A 26 -4.79 -1.53 -10.94
C ARG A 26 -3.27 -1.53 -10.99
N ALA A 27 -2.67 -1.20 -12.13
CA ALA A 27 -1.23 -1.09 -12.28
C ALA A 27 -0.64 -0.01 -11.36
N MET A 28 -1.36 1.11 -11.18
CA MET A 28 -0.98 2.14 -10.21
C MET A 28 -0.94 1.60 -8.78
N ALA A 29 -1.99 0.88 -8.35
CA ALA A 29 -2.07 0.30 -7.01
C ALA A 29 -0.96 -0.71 -6.73
N GLU A 30 -0.69 -1.60 -7.69
CA GLU A 30 0.42 -2.56 -7.63
C GLU A 30 1.80 -1.86 -7.56
N THR A 31 1.97 -0.75 -8.30
CA THR A 31 3.21 0.03 -8.27
C THR A 31 3.42 0.70 -6.91
N TYR A 32 2.36 1.23 -6.30
CA TYR A 32 2.42 1.76 -4.93
C TYR A 32 2.75 0.68 -3.91
N ASP A 33 2.20 -0.53 -4.07
CA ASP A 33 2.54 -1.67 -3.20
C ASP A 33 4.00 -2.11 -3.33
N ALA A 34 4.52 -2.17 -4.56
CA ALA A 34 5.90 -2.53 -4.81
C ALA A 34 6.90 -1.50 -4.25
N VAL A 35 6.61 -0.21 -4.38
CA VAL A 35 7.54 0.87 -3.99
C VAL A 35 7.52 1.19 -2.49
N LYS A 36 6.49 0.77 -1.74
CA LYS A 36 6.43 0.84 -0.26
C LYS A 36 7.74 0.39 0.38
N ASN A 37 8.24 -0.78 -0.02
CA ASN A 37 9.42 -1.39 0.59
C ASN A 37 10.68 -0.56 0.36
N ALA A 38 10.77 0.18 -0.74
CA ALA A 38 11.90 1.07 -1.00
C ALA A 38 12.01 2.21 0.04
N TYR A 39 10.88 2.66 0.60
CA TYR A 39 10.82 3.67 1.66
C TYR A 39 11.08 3.12 3.07
N LEU A 40 11.05 1.80 3.26
CA LEU A 40 11.31 1.15 4.56
C LEU A 40 12.80 0.81 4.78
N ILE A 41 13.66 0.92 3.76
CA ILE A 41 15.05 0.42 3.77
C ILE A 41 15.99 1.21 4.70
N LYS A 42 15.61 2.39 5.21
CA LYS A 42 16.59 3.30 5.81
C LYS A 42 16.31 3.85 7.20
N LYS A 43 15.13 4.40 7.49
CA LYS A 43 14.92 5.17 8.73
C LYS A 43 13.46 5.21 9.15
N PRO A 44 13.18 5.31 10.47
CA PRO A 44 11.84 5.61 10.99
C PRO A 44 11.22 6.87 10.38
N ALA A 45 12.03 7.83 9.95
CA ALA A 45 11.55 9.08 9.34
C ALA A 45 10.85 8.90 7.98
N GLU A 46 11.06 7.78 7.28
CA GLU A 46 10.46 7.53 5.95
C GLU A 46 9.27 6.57 6.00
N THR A 47 8.86 6.10 7.19
CA THR A 47 7.66 5.26 7.36
C THR A 47 6.40 5.97 6.89
N PHE A 48 6.34 7.29 7.05
CA PHE A 48 5.26 8.12 6.50
C PHE A 48 5.14 7.99 4.97
N LEU A 49 6.26 7.91 4.24
CA LEU A 49 6.24 7.76 2.78
C LEU A 49 5.72 6.38 2.37
N ALA A 50 6.10 5.34 3.11
CA ALA A 50 5.59 3.98 2.91
C ALA A 50 4.09 3.88 3.20
N SER A 51 3.64 4.49 4.32
CA SER A 51 2.21 4.56 4.69
C SER A 51 1.40 5.30 3.63
N LYS A 52 1.93 6.41 3.09
CA LYS A 52 1.31 7.15 1.98
C LYS A 52 1.18 6.32 0.70
N GLN A 53 2.15 5.44 0.39
CA GLN A 53 1.98 4.54 -0.77
C GLN A 53 0.84 3.55 -0.51
N MET A 54 0.75 2.98 0.70
CA MET A 54 -0.34 2.06 1.05
C MET A 54 -1.70 2.73 0.99
N GLN A 55 -1.83 3.95 1.48
CA GLN A 55 -3.08 4.71 1.39
C GLN A 55 -3.56 4.83 -0.07
N LYS A 56 -2.67 5.22 -0.98
CA LYS A 56 -3.01 5.34 -2.41
C LYS A 56 -3.41 4.01 -3.03
N ALA A 57 -2.72 2.92 -2.69
CA ALA A 57 -3.10 1.59 -3.16
C ALA A 57 -4.48 1.17 -2.63
N THR A 58 -4.75 1.41 -1.34
CA THR A 58 -6.05 1.15 -0.69
C THR A 58 -7.19 1.92 -1.37
N GLU A 59 -6.99 3.21 -1.67
CA GLU A 59 -7.99 4.04 -2.38
C GLU A 59 -8.28 3.48 -3.77
N LEU A 60 -7.24 3.15 -4.55
CA LEU A 60 -7.39 2.60 -5.90
C LEU A 60 -8.08 1.23 -5.91
N TYR A 61 -7.73 0.33 -5.00
CA TYR A 61 -8.42 -0.96 -4.91
C TYR A 61 -9.87 -0.81 -4.45
N GLY A 62 -10.17 0.19 -3.61
CA GLY A 62 -11.54 0.57 -3.28
C GLY A 62 -12.34 1.06 -4.49
N GLU A 63 -11.75 1.91 -5.34
CA GLU A 63 -12.37 2.36 -6.59
C GLU A 63 -12.61 1.21 -7.59
N LEU A 64 -11.76 0.18 -7.56
CA LEU A 64 -11.88 -1.02 -8.39
C LEU A 64 -12.86 -2.06 -7.81
N GLY A 65 -13.31 -1.89 -6.57
CA GLY A 65 -14.13 -2.87 -5.85
C GLY A 65 -13.36 -4.13 -5.41
N ASP A 66 -12.03 -4.13 -5.45
CA ASP A 66 -11.18 -5.26 -5.04
C ASP A 66 -10.94 -5.24 -3.52
N LYS A 67 -11.94 -5.71 -2.77
CA LYS A 67 -11.95 -5.68 -1.30
C LYS A 67 -10.79 -6.47 -0.67
N SER A 68 -10.43 -7.64 -1.22
CA SER A 68 -9.28 -8.43 -0.73
C SER A 68 -7.97 -7.66 -0.85
N LYS A 69 -7.71 -7.02 -2.01
CA LYS A 69 -6.48 -6.23 -2.18
C LYS A 69 -6.51 -4.95 -1.33
N GLN A 70 -7.67 -4.31 -1.21
CA GLN A 70 -7.86 -3.17 -0.33
C GLN A 70 -7.51 -3.51 1.13
N ALA A 71 -8.02 -4.64 1.62
CA ALA A 71 -7.72 -5.15 2.96
C ALA A 71 -6.23 -5.47 3.14
N ALA A 72 -5.59 -6.11 2.15
CA ALA A 72 -4.15 -6.41 2.20
C ALA A 72 -3.28 -5.14 2.28
N CYS A 73 -3.68 -4.06 1.59
CA CYS A 73 -3.02 -2.76 1.69
C CYS A 73 -3.21 -2.13 3.09
N MET A 74 -4.40 -2.23 3.68
CA MET A 74 -4.65 -1.78 5.06
C MET A 74 -3.82 -2.56 6.09
N HIS A 75 -3.71 -3.88 5.94
CA HIS A 75 -2.84 -4.71 6.77
C HIS A 75 -1.37 -4.28 6.65
N SER A 76 -0.90 -4.05 5.42
CA SER A 76 0.44 -3.51 5.18
C SER A 76 0.66 -2.13 5.83
N ALA A 77 -0.35 -1.25 5.78
CA ALA A 77 -0.29 0.05 6.45
C ALA A 77 -0.21 -0.11 7.98
N ALA A 78 -1.00 -1.00 8.58
CA ALA A 78 -0.93 -1.28 10.02
C ALA A 78 0.46 -1.75 10.46
N VAL A 79 1.11 -2.60 9.65
CA VAL A 79 2.49 -3.06 9.92
C VAL A 79 3.51 -1.92 9.82
N ILE A 80 3.26 -0.89 9.01
CA ILE A 80 4.11 0.31 8.91
C ILE A 80 3.92 1.23 10.12
N GLU A 81 2.69 1.37 10.61
CA GLU A 81 2.29 2.26 11.72
C GLU A 81 2.67 1.70 13.12
N LYS A 82 3.87 1.13 13.27
CA LYS A 82 4.32 0.46 14.51
C LYS A 82 4.37 1.37 15.74
N ALA A 83 4.46 2.68 15.54
CA ALA A 83 4.54 3.66 16.62
C ALA A 83 3.16 4.09 17.16
N ASP A 84 2.09 3.88 16.38
CA ASP A 84 0.72 4.22 16.76
C ASP A 84 -0.14 2.95 16.72
N LEU A 85 -0.13 2.22 17.85
CA LEU A 85 -0.85 0.97 17.99
C LEU A 85 -2.36 1.13 17.84
N LYS A 86 -2.91 2.31 18.17
CA LYS A 86 -4.35 2.59 18.00
C LYS A 86 -4.68 2.65 16.52
N LYS A 87 -3.93 3.43 15.75
CA LYS A 87 -4.09 3.53 14.29
C LYS A 87 -3.87 2.18 13.61
N ALA A 88 -2.85 1.42 14.03
CA ALA A 88 -2.61 0.08 13.49
C ALA A 88 -3.78 -0.87 13.77
N ALA A 89 -4.35 -0.86 14.99
CA ALA A 89 -5.50 -1.68 15.34
C ALA A 89 -6.75 -1.31 14.52
N GLU A 90 -7.02 -0.01 14.33
CA GLU A 90 -8.12 0.46 13.49
C GLU A 90 -7.98 0.02 12.02
N LEU A 91 -6.76 0.04 11.48
CA LEU A 91 -6.48 -0.45 10.12
C LEU A 91 -6.69 -1.96 10.01
N LEU A 92 -6.23 -2.74 11.00
CA LEU A 92 -6.43 -4.20 11.02
C LEU A 92 -7.90 -4.58 11.15
N GLN A 93 -8.67 -3.86 11.97
CA GLN A 93 -10.10 -4.09 12.14
C GLN A 93 -10.85 -3.86 10.81
N LYS A 94 -10.57 -2.75 10.12
CA LYS A 94 -11.16 -2.48 8.80
C LYS A 94 -10.72 -3.48 7.73
N ALA A 95 -9.45 -3.90 7.75
CA ALA A 95 -8.96 -4.93 6.84
C ALA A 95 -9.72 -6.26 7.06
N LYS A 96 -9.93 -6.64 8.32
CA LYS A 96 -10.67 -7.84 8.69
C LYS A 96 -12.10 -7.81 8.14
N GLU A 97 -12.82 -6.70 8.34
CA GLU A 97 -14.18 -6.50 7.82
C GLU A 97 -14.22 -6.65 6.29
N LEU A 98 -13.28 -6.04 5.56
CA LEU A 98 -13.19 -6.15 4.11
C LEU A 98 -12.88 -7.58 3.63
N PHE A 99 -12.03 -8.33 4.33
CA PHE A 99 -11.80 -9.74 4.01
C PHE A 99 -13.05 -10.59 4.22
N GLU A 100 -13.85 -10.32 5.27
CA GLU A 100 -15.14 -11.01 5.49
C GLU A 100 -16.13 -10.69 4.37
N GLU A 101 -16.23 -9.41 4.00
CA GLU A 101 -17.07 -8.98 2.87
C GLU A 101 -16.63 -9.58 1.53
N ALA A 102 -15.34 -9.89 1.36
CA ALA A 102 -14.79 -10.54 0.17
C ALA A 102 -14.93 -12.08 0.22
N GLY A 103 -15.26 -12.66 1.38
CA GLY A 103 -15.20 -14.11 1.62
C GLY A 103 -13.77 -14.68 1.60
N ASP A 104 -12.75 -13.84 1.80
CA ASP A 104 -11.33 -14.20 1.73
C ASP A 104 -10.73 -14.39 3.13
N PHE A 105 -11.08 -15.51 3.75
CA PHE A 105 -10.62 -15.87 5.10
C PHE A 105 -9.15 -16.30 5.16
N LYS A 106 -8.49 -16.50 4.02
CA LYS A 106 -7.04 -16.78 3.99
C LYS A 106 -6.21 -15.49 4.14
N GLY A 107 -6.81 -14.34 3.83
CA GLY A 107 -6.18 -13.03 3.96
C GLY A 107 -6.31 -12.38 5.34
N GLN A 108 -7.28 -12.83 6.16
CA GLN A 108 -7.46 -12.41 7.56
C GLN A 108 -6.28 -12.79 8.45
#